data_AF-A0A318TK94-F1
#
_entry.id   AF-A0A318TK94-F1
#
_cell.length_a   1.000
_cell.length_b   1.000
_cell.length_c   1.000
_cell.angle_alpha   90.00
_cell.angle_beta   90.00
_cell.angle_gamma   90.00
#
_symmetry.space_group_name_H-M   'P 1'
#
loop_
_entity.id
_entity.type
_entity.pdbx_description
1 polymer ?
#
loop_
_entity_poly.entity_id
_entity_poly.type
_entity_poly.pdbx_seq_one_letter_code
_entity_poly.pdbx_strand_id
1 'polypeptide(L)'
;MIKRALIVASVALCSDVALAQHPYDGLWNVTVHTKAGDCQPSMQYPLVVTDGRIAGTPDVTGSIGREGNVRVSIRGALANGQLSGNGGSGKWNGAAAGVACSGRWEAARQ
;
A
#
# COMPACT_ATOMS: atom_id res chain seq x y z
N MET A 1 -24.96 65.78 9.47
CA MET A 1 -23.99 64.98 10.27
C MET A 1 -23.86 63.62 9.61
N ILE A 2 -22.77 63.35 8.89
CA ILE A 2 -22.56 62.09 8.13
C ILE A 2 -21.76 61.14 9.02
N LYS A 3 -22.36 60.04 9.48
CA LYS A 3 -21.65 58.98 10.23
C LYS A 3 -21.12 57.95 9.22
N ARG A 4 -19.80 57.88 9.05
CA ARG A 4 -19.13 56.83 8.28
C ARG A 4 -19.00 55.59 9.17
N ALA A 5 -19.73 54.52 8.84
CA ALA A 5 -19.57 53.22 9.49
C ALA A 5 -18.44 52.46 8.78
N LEU A 6 -17.36 52.15 9.50
CA LEU A 6 -16.31 51.25 9.05
C LEU A 6 -16.76 49.81 9.29
N ILE A 7 -16.87 49.02 8.22
CA ILE A 7 -17.12 47.59 8.29
C ILE A 7 -15.75 46.89 8.37
N VAL A 8 -15.46 46.26 9.50
CA VAL A 8 -14.27 45.41 9.67
C VAL A 8 -14.66 44.02 9.15
N ALA A 9 -14.11 43.61 8.01
CA ALA A 9 -14.27 42.26 7.49
C ALA A 9 -13.24 41.34 8.16
N SER A 10 -13.71 40.44 9.01
CA SER A 10 -12.89 39.38 9.60
C SER A 10 -12.65 38.29 8.56
N VAL A 11 -11.42 38.16 8.07
CA VAL A 11 -11.02 37.07 7.18
C VAL A 11 -10.73 35.84 8.06
N ALA A 12 -11.63 34.86 8.06
CA ALA A 12 -11.38 33.57 8.67
C ALA A 12 -10.45 32.76 7.75
N LEU A 13 -9.21 32.57 8.17
CA LEU A 13 -8.26 31.67 7.52
C LEU A 13 -8.61 30.23 7.92
N CYS A 14 -9.27 29.49 7.04
CA CYS A 14 -9.37 28.04 7.16
C CYS A 14 -8.02 27.44 6.78
N SER A 15 -7.28 26.96 7.77
CA SER A 15 -6.07 26.18 7.55
C SER A 15 -6.48 24.75 7.18
N ASP A 16 -6.50 24.41 5.89
CA ASP A 16 -6.60 23.02 5.46
C ASP A 16 -5.34 22.29 5.93
N VAL A 17 -5.45 21.50 7.00
CA VAL A 17 -4.40 20.56 7.38
C VAL A 17 -4.39 19.48 6.31
N ALA A 18 -3.57 19.66 5.29
CA ALA A 18 -3.27 18.61 4.33
C ALA A 18 -2.60 17.46 5.08
N LEU A 19 -3.35 16.41 5.41
CA LEU A 19 -2.76 15.15 5.84
C LEU A 19 -1.84 14.69 4.72
N ALA A 20 -0.52 14.65 4.98
CA ALA A 20 0.45 14.20 4.00
C ALA A 20 0.21 12.72 3.70
N GLN A 21 -0.55 12.47 2.64
CA GLN A 21 -0.95 11.14 2.18
C GLN A 21 0.29 10.27 1.99
N HIS A 22 0.23 9.00 2.40
CA HIS A 22 1.38 8.12 2.23
C HIS A 22 1.63 7.94 0.72
N PRO A 23 2.88 8.01 0.23
CA PRO A 23 3.16 8.03 -1.22
C PRO A 23 2.58 6.84 -1.99
N TYR A 24 2.34 5.74 -1.28
CA TYR A 24 1.88 4.47 -1.83
C TYR A 24 0.40 4.16 -1.55
N ASP A 25 -0.34 5.08 -0.92
CA ASP A 25 -1.79 4.92 -0.69
C ASP A 25 -2.55 4.80 -2.01
N GLY A 26 -3.54 3.91 -2.07
CA GLY A 26 -4.36 3.67 -3.25
C GLY A 26 -4.57 2.19 -3.58
N LEU A 27 -5.14 1.93 -4.76
CA LEU A 27 -5.40 0.58 -5.26
C LEU A 27 -4.22 0.04 -6.05
N TRP A 28 -3.91 -1.23 -5.82
CA TRP A 28 -2.80 -1.93 -6.43
C TRP A 28 -3.24 -3.29 -6.96
N ASN A 29 -2.68 -3.69 -8.09
CA ASN A 29 -2.74 -5.05 -8.57
C ASN A 29 -1.39 -5.73 -8.31
N VAL A 30 -1.41 -6.83 -7.55
CA VAL A 30 -0.21 -7.61 -7.23
C VAL A 30 -0.27 -8.96 -7.91
N THR A 31 0.78 -9.32 -8.63
CA THR A 31 0.96 -10.64 -9.24
C THR A 31 2.02 -11.41 -8.47
N VAL A 32 1.69 -12.61 -8.02
CA VAL A 32 2.62 -13.52 -7.36
C VAL A 32 2.95 -14.64 -8.33
N HIS A 33 4.23 -14.89 -8.56
CA HIS A 33 4.74 -15.98 -9.36
C HIS A 33 5.51 -16.96 -8.49
N THR A 34 5.10 -18.24 -8.53
CA THR A 34 5.85 -19.34 -7.91
C THR A 34 7.01 -19.72 -8.82
N LYS A 35 8.21 -19.84 -8.23
CA LYS A 35 9.44 -20.27 -8.93
C LYS A 35 10.00 -21.58 -8.40
N ALA A 36 9.65 -21.96 -7.18
CA ALA A 36 10.02 -23.23 -6.57
C ALA A 36 8.85 -23.78 -5.73
N GLY A 37 8.72 -25.10 -5.70
CA GLY A 37 7.61 -25.83 -5.08
C GLY A 37 6.44 -26.04 -6.05
N ASP A 38 5.51 -26.91 -5.66
CA ASP A 38 4.33 -27.30 -6.46
C ASP A 38 3.06 -26.54 -6.03
N CYS A 39 3.22 -25.27 -5.67
CA CYS A 39 2.09 -24.38 -5.42
C CYS A 39 1.53 -23.82 -6.72
N GLN A 40 0.35 -23.19 -6.67
CA GLN A 40 -0.23 -22.48 -7.81
C GLN A 40 0.83 -21.59 -8.51
N PRO A 41 1.01 -21.69 -9.83
CA PRO A 41 2.11 -21.05 -10.53
C PRO A 41 2.01 -19.52 -10.54
N SER A 42 0.79 -18.98 -10.59
CA SER A 42 0.52 -17.55 -10.57
C SER A 42 -0.79 -17.21 -9.87
N MET A 43 -0.81 -16.12 -9.12
CA MET A 43 -2.01 -15.60 -8.46
C MET A 43 -2.02 -14.07 -8.52
N GLN A 44 -3.17 -13.46 -8.82
CA GLN A 44 -3.35 -12.01 -8.75
C GLN A 44 -4.16 -11.62 -7.51
N TYR A 45 -3.77 -10.52 -6.87
CA TYR A 45 -4.44 -9.95 -5.70
C TYR A 45 -4.66 -8.45 -5.88
N PRO A 46 -5.91 -7.98 -5.95
CA PRO A 46 -6.21 -6.56 -5.76
C PRO A 46 -6.04 -6.21 -4.27
N LEU A 47 -5.29 -5.16 -3.98
CA LEU A 47 -5.01 -4.70 -2.62
C LEU A 47 -5.25 -3.19 -2.49
N VAL A 48 -5.59 -2.77 -1.29
CA VAL A 48 -5.71 -1.35 -0.93
C VAL A 48 -4.60 -0.99 0.04
N VAL A 49 -3.93 0.14 -0.20
CA VAL A 49 -2.97 0.72 0.73
C VAL A 49 -3.60 1.96 1.37
N THR A 50 -3.56 2.02 2.69
CA THR A 50 -4.09 3.15 3.47
C THR A 50 -3.13 3.46 4.61
N ASP A 51 -2.62 4.69 4.63
CA ASP A 51 -1.56 5.14 5.54
C ASP A 51 -0.35 4.19 5.53
N GLY A 52 0.04 3.73 4.33
CA GLY A 52 1.12 2.77 4.14
C GLY A 52 0.82 1.35 4.65
N ARG A 53 -0.37 1.07 5.21
CA ARG A 53 -0.80 -0.28 5.62
C ARG A 53 -1.49 -0.97 4.47
N ILE A 54 -1.17 -2.26 4.27
CA ILE A 54 -1.79 -3.07 3.22
C ILE A 54 -3.05 -3.71 3.80
N ALA A 55 -4.20 -3.34 3.26
CA ALA A 55 -5.53 -3.87 3.60
C ALA A 55 -6.11 -4.63 2.39
N GLY A 56 -6.91 -5.67 2.64
CA GLY A 56 -7.61 -6.36 1.55
C GLY A 56 -8.06 -7.79 1.83
N THR A 57 -7.43 -8.50 2.77
CA THR A 57 -7.94 -9.79 3.26
C THR A 57 -7.68 -9.94 4.77
N PRO A 58 -8.49 -10.71 5.50
CA PRO A 58 -8.38 -10.86 6.96
C PRO A 58 -7.01 -11.36 7.44
N ASP A 59 -6.26 -12.00 6.56
CA ASP A 59 -4.98 -12.65 6.88
C ASP A 59 -3.76 -11.89 6.37
N VAL A 60 -3.94 -10.72 5.76
CA VAL A 60 -2.83 -9.88 5.28
C VAL A 60 -2.44 -8.91 6.38
N THR A 61 -1.19 -9.04 6.84
CA THR A 61 -0.54 -8.03 7.68
C THR A 61 0.65 -7.48 6.90
N GLY A 62 0.76 -6.17 6.78
CA GLY A 62 1.89 -5.60 6.06
C GLY A 62 1.91 -4.08 6.03
N SER A 63 3.08 -3.56 5.73
CA SER A 63 3.34 -2.12 5.63
C SER A 63 4.32 -1.81 4.51
N ILE A 64 4.18 -0.61 3.98
CA ILE A 64 5.07 0.02 3.03
C ILE A 64 5.66 1.22 3.74
N GLY A 65 6.99 1.29 3.88
CA GLY A 65 7.62 2.51 4.40
C GLY A 65 7.56 3.65 3.38
N ARG A 66 7.81 4.89 3.81
CA ARG A 66 7.76 6.06 2.91
C ARG A 66 8.74 5.98 1.74
N GLU A 67 9.85 5.27 1.93
CA GLU A 67 10.83 5.00 0.87
C GLU A 67 10.41 3.88 -0.08
N GLY A 68 9.31 3.16 0.23
CA GLY A 68 8.73 2.08 -0.58
C GLY A 68 9.11 0.68 -0.14
N ASN A 69 9.82 0.51 0.98
CA ASN A 69 10.20 -0.79 1.50
C ASN A 69 8.95 -1.59 1.93
N VAL A 70 8.73 -2.75 1.33
CA VAL A 70 7.55 -3.59 1.57
C VAL A 70 7.91 -4.74 2.51
N ARG A 71 7.08 -4.96 3.53
CA ARG A 71 7.09 -6.17 4.37
C ARG A 71 5.66 -6.65 4.59
N VAL A 72 5.38 -7.90 4.27
CA VAL A 72 4.04 -8.50 4.33
C VAL A 72 4.12 -9.91 4.87
N SER A 73 3.13 -10.32 5.65
CA SER A 73 2.82 -11.70 5.95
C SER A 73 1.37 -12.03 5.59
N ILE A 74 1.15 -13.19 4.96
CA ILE A 74 -0.16 -13.71 4.57
C ILE A 74 -0.23 -15.18 4.96
N ARG A 75 -1.01 -15.55 5.97
CA ARG A 75 -1.15 -16.94 6.45
C ARG A 75 0.18 -17.70 6.58
N GLY A 76 1.22 -17.05 7.11
CA GLY A 76 2.56 -17.64 7.27
C GLY A 76 3.47 -17.57 6.04
N ALA A 77 2.98 -17.15 4.88
CA ALA A 77 3.83 -16.69 3.79
C ALA A 77 4.41 -15.31 4.14
N LEU A 78 5.66 -15.06 3.76
CA LEU A 78 6.37 -13.81 3.95
C LEU A 78 6.71 -13.24 2.58
N ALA A 79 6.53 -11.94 2.42
CA ALA A 79 6.92 -11.21 1.23
C ALA A 79 7.64 -9.90 1.59
N ASN A 80 8.70 -9.61 0.84
CA ASN A 80 9.46 -8.39 0.99
C ASN A 80 9.88 -7.86 -0.38
N GLY A 81 10.09 -6.55 -0.48
CA GLY A 81 10.54 -5.92 -1.71
C GLY A 81 10.47 -4.41 -1.65
N GLN A 82 10.32 -3.79 -2.80
CA GLN A 82 10.45 -2.34 -2.95
C GLN A 82 9.46 -1.83 -3.99
N LEU A 83 8.76 -0.75 -3.64
CA LEU A 83 7.98 0.06 -4.58
C LEU A 83 8.79 1.29 -5.00
N SER A 84 8.51 1.78 -6.21
CA SER A 84 8.97 3.05 -6.74
C SER A 84 7.91 3.61 -7.68
N GLY A 85 7.35 4.78 -7.33
CA GLY A 85 6.25 5.39 -8.07
C GLY A 85 5.02 4.48 -8.13
N ASN A 86 4.68 4.04 -9.34
CA ASN A 86 3.47 3.25 -9.63
C ASN A 86 3.74 1.75 -9.83
N GLY A 87 4.95 1.27 -9.48
CA GLY A 87 5.30 -0.13 -9.63
C GLY A 87 6.26 -0.62 -8.56
N GLY A 88 6.50 -1.93 -8.55
CA GLY A 88 7.52 -2.53 -7.71
C GLY A 88 7.54 -4.04 -7.78
N SER A 89 8.48 -4.64 -7.07
CA SER A 89 8.62 -6.10 -7.04
C SER A 89 9.38 -6.57 -5.81
N GLY A 90 9.38 -7.88 -5.62
CA GLY A 90 10.14 -8.49 -4.54
C GLY A 90 10.15 -10.00 -4.57
N LYS A 91 10.47 -10.57 -3.42
CA LYS A 91 10.51 -12.02 -3.19
C LYS A 91 9.41 -12.39 -2.21
N TRP A 92 8.99 -13.65 -2.30
CA TRP A 92 8.12 -14.25 -1.30
C TRP A 92 8.54 -15.70 -1.05
N ASN A 93 8.23 -16.18 0.14
CA ASN A 93 8.33 -17.58 0.52
C ASN A 93 7.18 -17.94 1.46
N GLY A 94 6.70 -19.17 1.41
CA GLY A 94 5.62 -19.65 2.26
C GLY A 94 5.49 -21.16 2.20
N ALA A 95 4.46 -21.68 2.85
CA ALA A 95 4.11 -23.09 2.75
C ALA A 95 2.62 -23.24 2.46
N ALA A 96 2.27 -24.16 1.58
CA ALA A 96 0.90 -24.56 1.32
C ALA A 96 0.80 -26.07 1.52
N ALA A 97 -0.13 -26.52 2.38
CA ALA A 97 -0.33 -27.94 2.69
C ALA A 97 0.97 -28.71 3.05
N GLY A 98 1.92 -28.05 3.73
CA GLY A 98 3.21 -28.65 4.12
C GLY A 98 4.30 -28.60 3.04
N VAL A 99 4.01 -28.10 1.83
CA VAL A 99 4.99 -27.92 0.76
C VAL A 99 5.56 -26.50 0.83
N ALA A 100 6.88 -26.38 0.93
CA ALA A 100 7.56 -25.09 0.86
C ALA A 100 7.55 -24.56 -0.58
N CYS A 101 7.11 -23.31 -0.75
CA CYS A 101 7.06 -22.63 -2.02
C CYS A 101 7.71 -21.25 -1.91
N SER A 102 8.29 -20.78 -3.01
CA SER A 102 8.87 -19.44 -3.08
C SER A 102 8.87 -18.91 -4.49
N GLY A 103 9.07 -17.60 -4.61
CA GLY A 103 9.18 -16.96 -5.91
C GLY A 103 9.27 -15.45 -5.84
N ARG A 104 8.63 -14.80 -6.79
CA ARG A 104 8.65 -13.34 -6.95
C ARG A 104 7.24 -12.78 -6.97
N TRP A 105 7.13 -11.51 -6.60
CA TRP A 105 5.90 -10.75 -6.79
C TRP A 105 6.21 -9.46 -7.53
N GLU A 106 5.21 -8.95 -8.23
CA GLU A 106 5.22 -7.68 -8.95
C GLU A 106 3.95 -6.91 -8.60
N ALA A 107 4.05 -5.59 -8.53
CA ALA A 107 2.92 -4.73 -8.22
C ALA A 107 2.85 -3.60 -9.23
N ALA A 108 1.63 -3.25 -9.63
CA ALA A 108 1.32 -2.08 -10.43
C ALA A 108 0.14 -1.34 -9.79
N ARG A 109 0.23 -0.02 -9.72
CA ARG A 109 -0.88 0.82 -9.29
C ARG A 109 -1.99 0.75 -10.35
N GLN A 110 -3.24 0.74 -9.91
CA GLN A 110 -4.40 0.83 -10.80
C GLN A 110 -4.56 2.24 -11.38
#